data_AF-A0A821FNX7-F1
#
_entry.id   AF-A0A821FNX7-F1
#
_cell.length_a   1.000
_cell.length_b   1.000
_cell.length_c   1.000
_cell.angle_alpha   90.00
_cell.angle_beta   90.00
_cell.angle_gamma   90.00
#
_symmetry.space_group_name_H-M   'P 1'
#
loop_
_entity.id
_entity.type
_entity.pdbx_description
1 polymer ?
#
loop_
_entity_poly.entity_id
_entity_poly.type
_entity_poly.pdbx_seq_one_letter_code
_entity_poly.pdbx_strand_id
1 'polypeptide(L)'
;ENFEKEFWIDESNSSQFVNRKQIYKDTINSTLQWTNYQLRPNFLIAAVIVWLALKQVETILLGKYGIKTLDPSDYNYVGDYVNDDDSYDFKRAHGFNYHNGPE
;
A
#
# COMPACT_ATOMS: atom_id res chain seq x y z
N GLU A 1 4.07 -0.63 -7.82
CA GLU A 1 4.21 -0.84 -9.29
C GLU A 1 5.14 -1.99 -9.66
N ASN A 2 6.34 -2.12 -9.07
CA ASN A 2 7.28 -3.17 -9.48
C ASN A 2 6.98 -4.58 -8.93
N PHE A 3 6.21 -4.72 -7.84
CA PHE A 3 6.00 -6.03 -7.21
C PHE A 3 5.42 -7.05 -8.20
N GLU A 4 4.28 -6.74 -8.82
CA GLU A 4 3.62 -7.67 -9.72
C GLU A 4 4.45 -7.93 -10.97
N LYS A 5 5.08 -6.90 -11.53
CA LYS A 5 6.01 -7.02 -12.66
C LYS A 5 7.17 -7.99 -12.37
N GLU A 6 7.74 -7.93 -11.18
CA GLU A 6 8.93 -8.72 -10.85
C GLU A 6 8.58 -10.13 -10.35
N PHE A 7 7.48 -10.29 -9.61
CA PHE A 7 7.08 -11.55 -9.00
C PHE A 7 6.11 -12.38 -9.85
N TRP A 8 5.23 -11.79 -10.65
CA TRP A 8 4.25 -12.55 -11.43
C TRP A 8 4.90 -13.30 -12.60
N ILE A 9 4.53 -14.56 -12.77
CA ILE A 9 4.93 -15.38 -13.92
C ILE A 9 3.71 -15.48 -14.84
N ASP A 10 3.70 -14.68 -15.90
CA ASP A 10 2.64 -14.72 -16.91
C ASP A 10 2.73 -15.95 -17.84
N GLU A 11 1.73 -16.08 -18.72
CA GLU A 11 1.62 -17.18 -19.68
C GLU A 11 2.69 -17.15 -20.78
N SER A 12 3.16 -15.96 -21.14
CA SER A 12 4.18 -15.73 -22.17
C SER A 12 5.60 -15.97 -21.66
N ASN A 13 5.80 -16.11 -20.35
CA ASN A 13 7.11 -16.30 -19.74
C ASN A 13 7.80 -17.55 -20.30
N SER A 14 8.95 -17.34 -20.94
CA SER A 14 9.73 -18.36 -21.66
C SER A 14 11.02 -18.75 -20.94
N SER A 15 11.21 -18.33 -19.68
CA SER A 15 12.38 -18.72 -18.91
C SER A 15 12.43 -20.24 -18.73
N GLN A 16 13.60 -20.83 -19.00
CA GLN A 16 13.85 -22.28 -18.87
C GLN A 16 13.65 -22.82 -17.45
N PHE A 17 13.58 -21.94 -16.45
CA PHE A 17 13.41 -22.28 -15.04
C PHE A 17 11.94 -22.34 -14.59
N VAL A 18 11.00 -21.93 -15.46
CA VAL A 18 9.58 -21.91 -15.15
C VAL A 18 9.02 -23.33 -15.13
N ASN A 19 8.58 -23.77 -13.95
CA ASN A 19 7.84 -25.03 -13.80
C ASN A 19 6.32 -24.85 -13.90
N ARG A 20 5.80 -23.72 -13.40
CA ARG A 20 4.36 -23.37 -13.44
C ARG A 20 4.21 -21.89 -13.81
N LYS A 21 3.17 -21.59 -14.58
CA LYS A 21 2.78 -20.24 -15.00
C LYS A 21 1.54 -19.80 -14.22
N GLN A 22 1.22 -18.51 -14.28
CA GLN A 22 0.11 -17.89 -13.56
C GLN A 22 0.25 -18.03 -12.03
N ILE A 23 1.48 -17.84 -11.54
CA ILE A 23 1.81 -17.87 -10.11
C ILE A 23 2.78 -16.74 -9.77
N TYR A 24 2.93 -16.43 -8.49
CA TYR A 24 4.00 -15.57 -7.98
C TYR A 24 5.27 -16.39 -7.72
N LYS A 25 6.42 -15.83 -8.11
CA LYS A 25 7.76 -16.30 -7.74
C LYS A 25 7.90 -16.36 -6.22
N ASP A 26 8.67 -17.33 -5.72
CA ASP A 26 9.01 -17.40 -4.30
C ASP A 26 10.04 -16.34 -3.91
N THR A 27 11.02 -16.10 -4.79
CA THR A 27 12.14 -15.18 -4.57
C THR A 27 12.54 -14.48 -5.87
N ILE A 28 13.32 -13.40 -5.75
CA ILE A 28 13.96 -12.70 -6.86
C ILE A 28 15.47 -12.73 -6.60
N ASN A 29 16.28 -12.87 -7.66
CA ASN A 29 17.74 -12.85 -7.60
C ASN A 29 18.38 -13.92 -6.71
N SER A 30 17.75 -15.09 -6.55
CA SER A 30 18.41 -16.23 -5.93
C SER A 30 19.68 -16.65 -6.69
N THR A 31 20.71 -17.05 -5.93
CA THR A 31 21.94 -17.66 -6.48
C THR A 31 21.62 -18.89 -7.34
N LEU A 32 20.62 -19.67 -6.94
CA LEU A 32 20.07 -20.76 -7.74
C LEU A 32 18.85 -20.25 -8.49
N GLN A 33 19.02 -19.88 -9.76
CA GLN A 33 18.00 -19.14 -10.52
C GLN A 33 16.63 -19.85 -10.57
N TRP A 34 16.60 -21.18 -10.56
CA TRP A 34 15.37 -21.96 -10.57
C TRP A 34 14.55 -21.86 -9.28
N THR A 35 15.17 -21.53 -8.14
CA THR A 35 14.43 -21.41 -6.88
C THR A 35 13.51 -20.19 -6.87
N ASN A 36 13.79 -19.18 -7.70
CA ASN A 36 12.89 -18.04 -7.89
C ASN A 36 11.52 -18.49 -8.39
N TYR A 37 11.46 -19.53 -9.23
CA TYR A 37 10.27 -19.98 -9.94
C TYR A 37 9.48 -21.08 -9.19
N GLN A 38 9.81 -21.34 -7.92
CA GLN A 38 9.11 -22.35 -7.13
C GLN A 38 7.78 -21.83 -6.63
N LEU A 39 6.73 -22.65 -6.78
CA LEU A 39 5.45 -22.36 -6.13
C LEU A 39 5.55 -22.71 -4.64
N ARG A 40 5.54 -21.67 -3.79
CA ARG A 40 5.54 -21.79 -2.33
C ARG A 40 4.48 -20.87 -1.74
N PRO A 41 3.96 -21.16 -0.53
CA PRO A 41 2.87 -20.38 0.07
C PRO A 41 3.31 -19.00 0.60
N ASN A 42 4.60 -18.63 0.52
CA ASN A 42 5.14 -17.40 1.12
C ASN A 42 4.45 -16.12 0.64
N PHE A 43 4.05 -16.04 -0.63
CA PHE A 43 3.35 -14.87 -1.17
C PHE A 43 1.99 -14.60 -0.48
N LEU A 44 1.38 -15.62 0.14
CA LEU A 44 0.12 -15.45 0.89
C LEU A 44 0.30 -14.52 2.09
N ILE A 45 1.49 -14.48 2.70
CA ILE A 45 1.78 -13.57 3.81
C ILE A 45 1.67 -12.12 3.34
N ALA A 46 2.24 -11.80 2.18
CA ALA A 46 2.14 -10.47 1.59
C ALA A 46 0.68 -10.10 1.27
N ALA A 47 -0.08 -11.04 0.70
CA ALA A 47 -1.51 -10.83 0.41
C ALA A 47 -2.34 -10.59 1.68
N VAL A 48 -2.08 -11.34 2.76
CA VAL A 48 -2.77 -11.18 4.05
C VAL A 48 -2.45 -9.83 4.69
N ILE A 49 -1.18 -9.40 4.67
CA ILE A 49 -0.79 -8.09 5.21
C ILE A 49 -1.47 -6.96 4.44
N VAL A 50 -1.50 -7.04 3.10
CA VAL A 50 -2.20 -6.06 2.26
C VAL A 50 -3.69 -6.02 2.60
N TRP A 51 -4.34 -7.17 2.74
CA TRP A 51 -5.75 -7.23 3.13
C TRP A 51 -5.99 -6.60 4.51
N LEU A 52 -5.15 -6.93 5.50
CA LEU A 52 -5.24 -6.37 6.85
C LEU A 52 -5.08 -4.85 6.83
N ALA A 53 -4.10 -4.33 6.09
CA ALA A 53 -3.90 -2.90 5.92
C ALA A 53 -5.11 -2.22 5.26
N LEU A 54 -5.69 -2.81 4.21
CA LEU A 54 -6.90 -2.30 3.59
C LEU A 54 -8.09 -2.27 4.56
N LYS A 55 -8.23 -3.31 5.40
CA LYS A 55 -9.25 -3.33 6.46
C LYS A 55 -9.04 -2.23 7.49
N GLN A 56 -7.79 -1.93 7.85
CA GLN A 56 -7.48 -0.82 8.75
C GLN A 56 -7.81 0.53 8.09
N VAL A 57 -7.47 0.72 6.81
CA VAL A 57 -7.85 1.91 6.04
C VAL A 57 -9.37 2.06 5.99
N GLU A 58 -10.10 0.99 5.69
CA GLU A 58 -11.57 0.97 5.69
C GLU A 58 -12.15 1.31 7.07
N THR A 59 -11.54 0.80 8.15
CA THR A 59 -12.08 1.00 9.51
C THR A 59 -11.73 2.38 10.08
N ILE A 60 -10.54 2.89 9.79
CA ILE A 60 -9.97 4.07 10.45
C ILE A 60 -10.06 5.32 9.56
N LEU A 61 -9.71 5.18 8.28
CA LEU A 61 -9.59 6.31 7.38
C LEU A 61 -10.85 6.57 6.56
N LEU A 62 -11.63 5.54 6.23
CA LEU A 62 -12.86 5.74 5.46
C LEU A 62 -13.87 6.55 6.28
N GLY A 63 -14.36 7.65 5.71
CA GLY A 63 -15.46 8.42 6.28
C GLY A 63 -16.65 8.52 5.34
N LYS A 64 -17.56 9.44 5.63
CA LYS A 64 -18.88 9.45 4.97
C LYS A 64 -18.79 9.84 3.50
N TYR A 65 -17.87 10.74 3.16
CA TYR A 65 -17.77 11.35 1.83
C TYR A 65 -16.40 11.16 1.17
N GLY A 66 -15.39 10.69 1.91
CA GLY A 66 -14.03 10.50 1.40
C GLY A 66 -13.18 9.61 2.31
N ILE A 67 -11.87 9.62 2.07
CA ILE A 67 -10.87 8.90 2.86
C ILE A 67 -10.04 9.96 3.59
N LYS A 68 -9.96 9.87 4.91
CA LYS A 68 -9.14 10.76 5.72
C LYS A 68 -7.70 10.67 5.26
N THR A 69 -7.11 11.81 5.01
CA THR A 69 -5.73 11.92 4.55
C THR A 69 -4.71 11.53 5.63
N LEU A 70 -5.10 11.49 6.90
CA LEU A 70 -4.28 11.06 8.03
C LEU A 70 -5.15 10.31 9.07
N ASP A 71 -4.52 9.43 9.85
CA ASP A 71 -5.17 8.72 10.96
C ASP A 71 -5.67 9.71 12.05
N PRO A 72 -6.95 9.66 12.47
CA PRO A 72 -7.49 10.51 13.53
C PRO A 72 -6.75 10.47 14.87
N SER A 73 -6.03 9.39 15.16
CA SER A 73 -5.25 9.22 16.39
C SER A 73 -3.87 9.88 16.32
N ASP A 74 -3.43 10.31 15.13
CA ASP A 74 -2.14 11.00 14.96
C ASP A 74 -2.18 12.39 15.60
N TYR A 75 -1.08 12.77 16.26
CA TYR A 75 -0.96 14.07 16.91
C TYR A 75 -1.15 15.26 15.95
N ASN A 76 -0.84 15.08 14.66
CA ASN A 76 -0.97 16.11 13.64
C ASN A 76 -2.31 16.10 12.91
N TYR A 77 -3.24 15.21 13.28
CA TYR A 77 -4.55 15.15 12.65
C TYR A 77 -5.37 16.42 12.92
N VAL A 78 -5.80 17.09 11.85
CA VAL A 78 -6.70 18.24 11.87
C VAL A 78 -7.70 18.14 10.70
N GLY A 79 -8.86 17.52 10.95
CA GLY A 79 -9.85 17.21 9.91
C GLY A 79 -10.58 18.40 9.29
N ASP A 80 -10.75 19.52 10.02
CA ASP A 80 -11.48 20.69 9.52
C ASP A 80 -10.55 21.61 8.73
N TYR A 81 -10.63 21.56 7.40
CA TYR A 81 -9.85 22.43 6.52
C TYR A 81 -10.45 23.85 6.46
N VAL A 82 -9.61 24.85 6.74
CA VAL A 82 -9.96 26.28 6.62
C VAL A 82 -8.77 26.98 5.97
N ASN A 83 -8.91 27.35 4.68
CA ASN A 83 -7.83 27.97 3.91
C ASN A 83 -7.45 29.37 4.43
N ASP A 84 -8.44 30.12 4.89
CA ASP A 84 -8.29 31.52 5.30
C ASP A 84 -8.08 31.65 6.83
N ASP A 85 -7.54 30.60 7.46
CA ASP A 85 -7.16 30.62 8.87
C ASP A 85 -5.89 31.48 9.04
N ASP A 86 -6.07 32.72 9.51
CA ASP A 86 -4.99 33.67 9.81
C ASP A 86 -4.48 33.57 11.26
N SER A 87 -4.75 32.46 11.96
CA SER A 87 -4.23 32.22 13.30
C SER A 87 -2.74 31.87 13.30
N TYR A 88 -2.14 31.83 14.49
CA TYR A 88 -0.74 31.40 14.69
C TYR A 88 -0.59 29.88 14.90
N ASP A 89 -1.66 29.10 14.76
CA ASP A 89 -1.58 27.63 14.88
C ASP A 89 -0.97 27.05 13.61
N PHE A 90 0.29 26.63 13.70
CA PHE A 90 1.04 26.09 12.57
C PHE A 90 0.37 24.91 11.87
N LYS A 91 -0.51 24.17 12.56
CA LYS A 91 -1.20 23.02 11.96
C LYS A 91 -2.32 23.44 11.02
N ARG A 92 -2.83 24.67 11.12
CA ARG A 92 -4.02 25.18 10.38
C ARG A 92 -3.73 26.40 9.54
N ALA A 93 -2.85 27.27 10.02
CA ALA A 93 -2.59 28.58 9.44
C ALA A 93 -2.40 28.49 7.92
N HIS A 94 -3.16 29.31 7.19
CA HIS A 94 -3.18 29.35 5.74
C HIS A 94 -3.41 27.98 5.05
N GLY A 95 -4.24 27.12 5.66
CA GLY A 95 -4.64 25.84 5.08
C GLY A 95 -3.58 24.73 5.17
N PHE A 96 -2.63 24.81 6.11
CA PHE A 96 -1.56 23.82 6.28
C PHE A 96 -2.08 22.36 6.46
N ASN A 97 -3.30 22.19 6.97
CA ASN A 97 -3.89 20.87 7.20
C ASN A 97 -4.57 20.23 5.99
N TYR A 98 -4.50 20.80 4.79
CA TYR A 98 -5.16 20.25 3.60
C TYR A 98 -4.90 18.74 3.37
N HIS A 99 -3.72 18.25 3.78
CA HIS A 99 -3.33 16.83 3.67
C HIS A 99 -3.15 16.11 5.01
N ASN A 100 -3.62 16.68 6.12
CA ASN A 100 -3.39 16.16 7.47
C ASN A 100 -4.70 15.85 8.22
N GLY A 101 -5.69 15.29 7.52
CA GLY A 101 -6.94 14.84 8.16
C GLY A 101 -8.23 14.99 7.35
N PRO A 102 -8.40 16.03 6.49
CA PRO A 102 -9.59 16.18 5.67
C PRO A 102 -9.85 14.94 4.80
N GLU A 103 -11.14 14.75 4.45
CA GLU A 103 -11.70 13.69 3.60
C GLU A 103 -12.17 14.21 2.24
#